data_AF-A0A1Y6H8R1-F1
#
_entry.id   AF-A0A1Y6H8R1-F1
#
_cell.length_a   1.000
_cell.length_b   1.000
_cell.length_c   1.000
_cell.angle_alpha   90.00
_cell.angle_beta   90.00
_cell.angle_gamma   90.00
#
_symmetry.space_group_name_H-M   'P 1'
#
loop_
_entity.id
_entity.type
_entity.pdbx_description
1 polymer ?
#
loop_
_entity_poly.entity_id
_entity_poly.type
_entity_poly.pdbx_seq_one_letter_code
_entity_poly.pdbx_strand_id
1 'polypeptide(L)'
;MIEVSRSLYLALIVAVLSCLSACKQESLQQQKTVASQSQNSGEGESNPVLQGQNPKGSENSEASSAAKENAGTASSPESVDIEKLAVGFKEGMPYGDLRRNVISSNWKPKVHPECKKNVIGDDFESICSKDPQQCMVCDELPELNVCSGDGNCITEFSSNDGRKVLKVSTYGEIQDGLVEGKKSRLFVSWWDVSSSGN
;
A
#
# COMPACT_ATOMS: atom_id res chain seq x y z
N MET A 1 -61.00 1.93 -2.75
CA MET A 1 -59.71 1.43 -3.29
C MET A 1 -58.56 1.66 -2.29
N ILE A 2 -58.77 1.37 -0.98
CA ILE A 2 -57.81 1.68 0.12
C ILE A 2 -57.55 0.45 1.01
N GLU A 3 -58.06 -0.74 0.66
CA GLU A 3 -57.93 -1.94 1.51
C GLU A 3 -56.75 -2.86 1.15
N VAL A 4 -56.12 -2.67 -0.01
CA VAL A 4 -55.02 -3.55 -0.48
C VAL A 4 -53.66 -3.20 0.16
N SER A 5 -53.51 -1.98 0.69
CA SER A 5 -52.22 -1.46 1.20
C SER A 5 -51.82 -2.01 2.57
N ARG A 6 -52.78 -2.39 3.42
CA ARG A 6 -52.50 -2.90 4.78
C ARG A 6 -51.99 -4.35 4.79
N SER A 7 -52.45 -5.19 3.86
CA SER A 7 -52.00 -6.59 3.76
C SER A 7 -50.57 -6.74 3.23
N LEU A 8 -50.09 -5.81 2.40
CA LEU A 8 -48.71 -5.83 1.90
C LEU A 8 -47.70 -5.43 3.00
N TYR A 9 -48.07 -4.49 3.86
CA TYR A 9 -47.20 -3.99 4.94
C TYR A 9 -46.99 -5.04 6.06
N LEU A 10 -48.02 -5.82 6.38
CA LEU A 10 -47.92 -6.89 7.39
C LEU A 10 -47.07 -8.08 6.92
N ALA A 11 -47.05 -8.38 5.61
CA ALA A 11 -46.21 -9.43 5.05
C ALA A 11 -44.70 -9.09 5.10
N LEU A 12 -44.34 -7.82 4.96
CA LEU A 12 -42.94 -7.37 5.02
C LEU A 12 -42.35 -7.41 6.44
N ILE A 13 -43.16 -7.23 7.49
CA ILE A 13 -42.66 -7.24 8.88
C ILE A 13 -42.32 -8.67 9.35
N VAL A 14 -43.04 -9.69 8.87
CA VAL A 14 -42.79 -11.08 9.26
C VAL A 14 -41.50 -11.65 8.64
N ALA A 15 -41.08 -11.14 7.47
CA ALA A 15 -39.87 -11.61 6.79
C ALA A 15 -38.55 -11.09 7.40
N VAL A 16 -38.58 -10.02 8.20
CA VAL A 16 -37.37 -9.42 8.81
C VAL A 16 -37.03 -10.07 10.17
N LEU A 17 -37.95 -10.80 10.79
CA LEU A 17 -37.76 -11.35 12.14
C LEU A 17 -37.19 -12.79 12.20
N SER A 18 -36.80 -13.39 11.08
CA SER A 18 -36.44 -14.83 11.02
C SER A 18 -34.93 -15.15 10.96
N CYS A 19 -34.02 -14.17 10.97
CA CYS A 19 -32.57 -14.43 10.76
C CYS A 19 -31.69 -14.37 12.03
N LEU A 20 -32.25 -14.34 13.24
CA LEU A 20 -31.48 -14.23 14.50
C LEU A 20 -31.36 -15.53 15.29
N SER A 21 -31.30 -16.69 14.63
CA SER A 21 -31.12 -17.97 15.34
C SER A 21 -30.39 -19.01 14.50
N ALA A 22 -29.06 -18.96 14.50
CA ALA A 22 -28.17 -20.14 14.54
C ALA A 22 -26.72 -19.77 14.20
N CYS A 23 -25.90 -19.52 15.21
CA CYS A 23 -24.49 -19.92 15.24
C CYS A 23 -24.05 -19.89 16.71
N LYS A 24 -24.45 -20.92 17.46
CA LYS A 24 -23.96 -21.23 18.80
C LYS A 24 -23.08 -22.47 18.70
N GLN A 25 -21.78 -22.26 18.87
CA GLN A 25 -20.85 -23.01 19.73
C GLN A 25 -20.55 -24.49 19.42
N GLU A 26 -19.30 -24.76 19.04
CA GLU A 26 -18.41 -25.90 19.39
C GLU A 26 -17.23 -25.84 18.41
N SER A 27 -15.94 -25.92 18.76
CA SER A 27 -15.29 -26.72 19.78
C SER A 27 -13.90 -26.12 20.12
N LEU A 28 -13.62 -26.03 21.41
CA LEU A 28 -12.26 -26.21 21.94
C LEU A 28 -11.91 -27.68 21.71
N GLN A 29 -10.77 -27.96 21.08
CA GLN A 29 -9.88 -29.12 21.31
C GLN A 29 -8.91 -29.26 20.13
N GLN A 30 -7.73 -28.64 20.22
CA GLN A 30 -6.49 -29.39 19.97
C GLN A 30 -5.28 -28.71 20.60
N GLN A 31 -5.14 -28.92 21.90
CA GLN A 31 -3.86 -28.91 22.58
C GLN A 31 -3.34 -30.34 22.57
N LYS A 32 -2.32 -30.63 21.75
CA LYS A 32 -1.42 -31.78 21.94
C LYS A 32 -0.09 -31.47 21.25
N THR A 33 0.89 -30.99 22.03
CA THR A 33 2.16 -31.68 22.34
C THR A 33 3.14 -31.62 21.15
N VAL A 34 4.34 -31.05 21.25
CA VAL A 34 5.52 -31.62 21.93
C VAL A 34 6.59 -30.52 22.09
N ALA A 35 7.18 -30.47 23.29
CA ALA A 35 8.39 -29.74 23.63
C ALA A 35 9.66 -30.54 23.26
N SER A 36 10.81 -29.85 23.22
CA SER A 36 12.21 -30.39 23.24
C SER A 36 12.71 -30.96 21.91
N GLN A 37 13.98 -30.84 21.49
CA GLN A 37 15.24 -30.34 22.06
C GLN A 37 16.32 -30.41 20.95
N SER A 38 17.53 -29.91 21.28
CA SER A 38 18.86 -30.29 20.75
C SER A 38 19.46 -29.23 19.81
N GLN A 39 20.41 -28.38 20.23
CA GLN A 39 21.82 -28.67 20.53
C GLN A 39 22.45 -29.63 19.50
N ASN A 40 23.35 -29.14 18.64
CA ASN A 40 24.78 -29.46 18.79
C ASN A 40 25.68 -28.52 17.98
N SER A 41 26.87 -28.37 18.52
CA SER A 41 28.02 -27.56 18.14
C SER A 41 28.74 -28.04 16.87
N GLY A 42 29.49 -27.14 16.25
CA GLY A 42 30.51 -27.45 15.24
C GLY A 42 31.51 -26.30 15.11
N GLU A 43 32.72 -26.52 15.65
CA GLU A 43 33.90 -25.65 15.62
C GLU A 43 34.60 -25.67 14.24
N GLY A 44 35.51 -24.70 14.01
CA GLY A 44 36.50 -24.70 12.92
C GLY A 44 36.58 -23.34 12.21
N GLU A 45 37.30 -22.35 12.72
CA GLU A 45 38.76 -22.16 12.70
C GLU A 45 39.32 -21.53 11.40
N SER A 46 40.03 -20.41 11.59
CA SER A 46 41.09 -19.80 10.75
C SER A 46 40.76 -19.10 9.41
N ASN A 47 40.77 -17.76 9.50
CA ASN A 47 41.21 -16.77 8.49
C ASN A 47 42.68 -17.02 8.02
N PRO A 48 43.29 -16.31 7.04
CA PRO A 48 42.91 -15.00 6.44
C PRO A 48 43.12 -14.88 4.91
N VAL A 49 42.77 -13.73 4.31
CA VAL A 49 43.64 -12.91 3.43
C VAL A 49 42.82 -11.74 2.88
N LEU A 50 43.11 -10.54 3.35
CA LEU A 50 42.75 -9.27 2.70
C LEU A 50 43.81 -8.25 3.11
N GLN A 51 44.64 -7.82 2.15
CA GLN A 51 45.40 -6.58 2.25
C GLN A 51 45.70 -6.08 0.84
N GLY A 52 44.84 -5.16 0.38
CA GLY A 52 44.99 -4.43 -0.88
C GLY A 52 44.73 -2.96 -0.64
N GLN A 53 45.83 -2.22 -0.50
CA GLN A 53 46.07 -0.85 -0.98
C GLN A 53 45.11 0.29 -0.58
N ASN A 54 45.64 1.26 0.16
CA ASN A 54 45.18 2.64 0.10
C ASN A 54 46.34 3.60 0.43
N PRO A 55 46.69 4.57 -0.44
CA PRO A 55 47.48 5.72 -0.07
C PRO A 55 46.67 7.04 -0.05
N LYS A 56 47.26 7.96 0.69
CA LYS A 56 46.79 9.24 1.24
C LYS A 56 47.08 10.44 0.32
N GLY A 57 46.26 11.48 0.39
CA GLY A 57 46.54 12.88 -0.04
C GLY A 57 45.23 13.70 -0.06
N SER A 58 45.02 14.70 0.82
CA SER A 58 45.38 16.15 0.71
C SER A 58 44.98 16.77 -0.64
N GLU A 59 44.39 17.96 -0.80
CA GLU A 59 43.96 19.07 0.06
C GLU A 59 43.22 20.09 -0.86
N ASN A 60 42.26 20.84 -0.31
CA ASN A 60 41.89 22.25 -0.56
C ASN A 60 41.41 22.86 -1.92
N SER A 61 40.56 23.88 -1.69
CA SER A 61 40.24 25.10 -2.47
C SER A 61 39.20 24.98 -3.59
N GLU A 62 37.99 25.55 -3.52
CA GLU A 62 37.50 26.92 -3.27
C GLU A 62 37.22 27.70 -4.57
N ALA A 63 36.09 28.42 -4.54
CA ALA A 63 35.62 29.51 -5.40
C ALA A 63 34.86 29.19 -6.71
N SER A 64 33.54 29.36 -6.59
CA SER A 64 32.71 30.37 -7.27
C SER A 64 32.71 30.46 -8.81
N SER A 65 31.54 30.26 -9.39
CA SER A 65 31.06 31.15 -10.45
C SER A 65 29.54 31.26 -10.42
N ALA A 66 29.10 32.49 -10.23
CA ALA A 66 27.72 32.92 -10.33
C ALA A 66 27.20 32.70 -11.76
N ALA A 67 26.06 32.01 -11.86
CA ALA A 67 25.17 32.13 -13.01
C ALA A 67 23.89 32.81 -12.52
N LYS A 68 23.83 34.12 -12.78
CA LYS A 68 22.62 34.92 -12.72
C LYS A 68 21.93 34.75 -14.07
N GLU A 69 20.91 33.90 -14.15
CA GLU A 69 19.93 34.02 -15.23
C GLU A 69 18.58 33.41 -14.83
N ASN A 70 17.64 34.33 -14.61
CA ASN A 70 16.22 34.21 -14.91
C ASN A 70 15.45 33.05 -14.24
N ALA A 71 15.23 33.17 -12.93
CA ALA A 71 14.10 32.51 -12.28
C ALA A 71 12.78 33.19 -12.69
N GLY A 72 12.41 33.04 -13.96
CA GLY A 72 11.00 33.00 -14.29
C GLY A 72 10.40 31.90 -13.43
N THR A 73 9.31 32.20 -12.72
CA THR A 73 8.50 31.20 -12.02
C THR A 73 8.25 30.05 -12.99
N ALA A 74 9.04 28.99 -12.86
CA ALA A 74 8.77 27.73 -13.50
C ALA A 74 7.52 27.23 -12.82
N SER A 75 6.37 27.60 -13.38
CA SER A 75 5.06 27.09 -13.01
C SER A 75 5.10 25.61 -13.31
N SER A 76 5.62 24.84 -12.36
CA SER A 76 5.43 23.39 -12.32
C SER A 76 3.94 23.17 -12.52
N PRO A 77 3.53 22.32 -13.49
CA PRO A 77 2.11 22.16 -13.80
C PRO A 77 1.37 21.84 -12.51
N GLU A 78 0.37 22.63 -12.13
CA GLU A 78 -0.34 22.40 -10.87
C GLU A 78 -1.06 21.05 -10.96
N SER A 79 -1.09 20.28 -9.87
CA SER A 79 -1.94 19.08 -9.82
C SER A 79 -3.41 19.51 -9.83
N VAL A 80 -4.27 18.75 -10.50
CA VAL A 80 -5.72 19.02 -10.45
C VAL A 80 -6.20 18.96 -9.01
N ASP A 81 -7.13 19.85 -8.65
CA ASP A 81 -7.77 19.81 -7.34
C ASP A 81 -8.36 18.42 -7.08
N ILE A 82 -8.01 17.88 -5.92
CA ILE A 82 -8.44 16.55 -5.49
C ILE A 82 -9.95 16.48 -5.28
N GLU A 83 -10.59 17.58 -4.91
CA GLU A 83 -12.04 17.63 -4.73
C GLU A 83 -12.74 17.39 -6.07
N LYS A 84 -12.18 17.93 -7.15
CA LYS A 84 -12.65 17.70 -8.52
C LYS A 84 -12.31 16.29 -9.00
N LEU A 85 -11.13 15.78 -8.66
CA LEU A 85 -10.69 14.45 -9.03
C LEU A 85 -11.51 13.34 -8.35
N ALA A 86 -11.81 13.52 -7.06
CA ALA A 86 -12.52 12.56 -6.23
C ALA A 86 -14.00 12.41 -6.59
N VAL A 87 -14.59 13.33 -7.37
CA VAL A 87 -15.95 13.17 -7.93
C VAL A 87 -16.08 11.86 -8.73
N GLY A 88 -15.00 11.39 -9.35
CA GLY A 88 -14.98 10.13 -10.10
C GLY A 88 -14.75 8.89 -9.24
N PHE A 89 -14.37 9.03 -7.97
CA PHE A 89 -14.01 7.90 -7.10
C PHE A 89 -15.24 7.24 -6.50
N LYS A 90 -15.18 5.92 -6.40
CA LYS A 90 -16.27 5.09 -5.88
C LYS A 90 -15.69 3.90 -5.13
N GLU A 91 -16.30 3.57 -4.01
CA GLU A 91 -16.06 2.27 -3.37
C GLU A 91 -16.39 1.15 -4.36
N GLY A 92 -15.55 0.11 -4.37
CA GLY A 92 -15.67 -1.03 -5.28
C GLY A 92 -15.14 -0.79 -6.69
N MET A 93 -14.62 0.39 -7.03
CA MET A 93 -13.96 0.58 -8.32
C MET A 93 -12.59 -0.13 -8.35
N PRO A 94 -12.12 -0.61 -9.52
CA PRO A 94 -10.76 -1.13 -9.66
C PRO A 94 -9.71 -0.10 -9.24
N TYR A 95 -8.76 -0.52 -8.43
CA TYR A 95 -7.67 0.37 -8.01
C TYR A 95 -6.85 0.89 -9.19
N GLY A 96 -6.53 0.05 -10.18
CA GLY A 96 -5.80 0.48 -11.38
C GLY A 96 -6.49 1.63 -12.12
N ASP A 97 -7.83 1.64 -12.19
CA ASP A 97 -8.59 2.74 -12.79
C ASP A 97 -8.45 4.04 -11.98
N LEU A 98 -8.50 3.95 -10.64
CA LEU A 98 -8.28 5.10 -9.77
C LEU A 98 -6.86 5.63 -9.94
N ARG A 99 -5.86 4.74 -9.88
CA ARG A 99 -4.44 5.07 -10.03
C ARG A 99 -4.17 5.80 -11.34
N ARG A 100 -4.67 5.29 -12.47
CA ARG A 100 -4.55 5.94 -13.77
C ARG A 100 -5.11 7.36 -13.75
N ASN A 101 -6.29 7.55 -13.17
CA ASN A 101 -6.94 8.86 -13.11
C ASN A 101 -6.16 9.85 -12.22
N VAL A 102 -5.63 9.38 -11.09
CA VAL A 102 -4.79 10.17 -10.17
C VAL A 102 -3.51 10.64 -10.85
N ILE A 103 -2.76 9.71 -11.45
CA ILE A 103 -1.50 10.02 -12.15
C ILE A 103 -1.76 10.94 -13.36
N SER A 104 -2.82 10.69 -14.14
CA SER A 104 -3.22 11.54 -15.27
C SER A 104 -3.62 12.96 -14.85
N SER A 105 -3.94 13.15 -13.56
CA SER A 105 -4.28 14.43 -12.95
C SER A 105 -3.08 15.10 -12.28
N ASN A 106 -1.86 14.63 -12.59
CA ASN A 106 -0.58 15.17 -12.15
C ASN A 106 -0.35 15.07 -10.63
N TRP A 107 -0.97 14.08 -9.98
CA TRP A 107 -0.57 13.60 -8.66
C TRP A 107 0.53 12.54 -8.81
N LYS A 108 1.44 12.46 -7.84
CA LYS A 108 2.60 11.58 -7.90
C LYS A 108 2.46 10.43 -6.91
N PRO A 109 2.86 9.20 -7.26
CA PRO A 109 3.05 8.15 -6.28
C PRO A 109 4.01 8.60 -5.18
N LYS A 110 3.62 8.43 -3.92
CA LYS A 110 4.51 8.72 -2.79
C LYS A 110 5.36 7.49 -2.51
N VAL A 111 6.66 7.58 -2.74
CA VAL A 111 7.57 6.44 -2.53
C VAL A 111 7.65 6.07 -1.05
N HIS A 112 7.43 4.79 -0.74
CA HIS A 112 7.60 4.23 0.61
C HIS A 112 8.79 3.24 0.67
N PRO A 113 9.97 3.68 1.16
CA PRO A 113 11.16 2.82 1.26
C PRO A 113 10.95 1.57 2.11
N GLU A 114 10.06 1.67 3.11
CA GLU A 114 9.72 0.58 4.02
C GLU A 114 8.65 -0.37 3.47
N CYS A 115 8.22 -0.24 2.21
CA CYS A 115 7.15 -1.07 1.63
C CYS A 115 7.43 -2.56 1.81
N LYS A 116 8.65 -3.03 1.50
CA LYS A 116 8.99 -4.46 1.57
C LYS A 116 8.85 -4.98 3.00
N LYS A 117 9.33 -4.22 3.98
CA LYS A 117 9.14 -4.53 5.41
C LYS A 117 7.67 -4.53 5.82
N ASN A 118 6.89 -3.54 5.37
CA ASN A 118 5.49 -3.37 5.76
C ASN A 118 4.53 -4.36 5.08
N VAL A 119 4.88 -4.87 3.89
CA VAL A 119 4.03 -5.76 3.08
C VAL A 119 4.45 -7.22 3.23
N ILE A 120 5.75 -7.50 3.29
CA ILE A 120 6.31 -8.87 3.34
C ILE A 120 6.68 -9.26 4.77
N GLY A 121 7.00 -8.27 5.63
CA GLY A 121 7.40 -8.47 7.02
C GLY A 121 8.90 -8.25 7.27
N ASP A 122 9.34 -8.44 8.51
CA ASP A 122 10.72 -8.17 8.93
C ASP A 122 11.77 -9.06 8.24
N ASP A 123 11.41 -10.28 7.82
CA ASP A 123 12.32 -11.21 7.11
C ASP A 123 12.29 -11.04 5.59
N PHE A 124 11.90 -9.86 5.09
CA PHE A 124 11.72 -9.63 3.65
C PHE A 124 13.01 -9.92 2.85
N GLU A 125 14.20 -9.65 3.38
CA GLU A 125 15.46 -9.91 2.67
C GLU A 125 15.66 -11.40 2.31
N SER A 126 15.38 -12.29 3.26
CA SER A 126 15.41 -13.75 3.09
C SER A 126 14.31 -14.23 2.14
N ILE A 127 13.12 -13.64 2.21
CA ILE A 127 11.98 -13.99 1.37
C ILE A 127 12.20 -13.54 -0.08
N CYS A 128 12.51 -12.25 -0.29
CA CYS A 128 12.75 -11.67 -1.61
C CYS A 128 13.94 -12.30 -2.33
N SER A 129 14.97 -12.76 -1.61
CA SER A 129 16.13 -13.41 -2.23
C SER A 129 15.82 -14.82 -2.74
N LYS A 130 14.87 -15.52 -2.11
CA LYS A 130 14.41 -16.85 -2.54
C LYS A 130 13.35 -16.76 -3.62
N ASP A 131 12.46 -15.78 -3.51
CA ASP A 131 11.38 -15.53 -4.47
C ASP A 131 11.22 -14.02 -4.71
N PRO A 132 11.94 -13.46 -5.70
CA PRO A 132 11.88 -12.03 -6.01
C PRO A 132 10.48 -11.55 -6.37
N GLN A 133 9.60 -12.43 -6.88
CA GLN A 133 8.24 -12.06 -7.29
C GLN A 133 7.40 -11.57 -6.11
N GLN A 134 7.66 -12.06 -4.90
CA GLN A 134 6.91 -11.64 -3.71
C GLN A 134 7.08 -10.15 -3.41
N CYS A 135 8.22 -9.57 -3.81
CA CYS A 135 8.59 -8.20 -3.44
C CYS A 135 8.47 -7.21 -4.60
N MET A 136 8.24 -7.71 -5.83
CA MET A 136 8.09 -6.87 -7.03
C MET A 136 6.96 -5.85 -6.90
N VAL A 137 5.90 -6.20 -6.17
CA VAL A 137 4.75 -5.31 -5.97
C VAL A 137 5.15 -3.96 -5.34
N CYS A 138 6.15 -3.94 -4.46
CA CYS A 138 6.68 -2.70 -3.86
C CYS A 138 7.53 -1.89 -4.84
N ASP A 139 8.10 -2.52 -5.86
CA ASP A 139 8.88 -1.85 -6.90
C ASP A 139 7.95 -1.31 -8.01
N GLU A 140 6.84 -2.02 -8.30
CA GLU A 140 5.85 -1.64 -9.30
C GLU A 140 4.82 -0.59 -8.82
N LEU A 141 4.48 -0.64 -7.53
CA LEU A 141 3.56 0.28 -6.86
C LEU A 141 4.33 1.10 -5.82
N PRO A 142 5.10 2.12 -6.23
CA PRO A 142 5.88 2.94 -5.30
C PRO A 142 5.01 3.64 -4.24
N GLU A 143 3.74 3.91 -4.56
CA GLU A 143 2.73 4.43 -3.64
C GLU A 143 2.27 3.46 -2.56
N LEU A 144 2.62 2.17 -2.64
CA LEU A 144 2.19 1.16 -1.69
C LEU A 144 2.92 1.34 -0.36
N ASN A 145 2.16 1.57 0.71
CA ASN A 145 2.71 1.82 2.04
C ASN A 145 2.72 0.55 2.90
N VAL A 146 1.55 -0.10 3.01
CA VAL A 146 1.33 -1.27 3.86
C VAL A 146 0.23 -2.14 3.28
N CYS A 147 0.35 -3.45 3.44
CA CYS A 147 -0.69 -4.43 3.20
C CYS A 147 -0.76 -5.39 4.39
N SER A 148 -1.96 -5.67 4.89
CA SER A 148 -2.17 -6.77 5.81
C SER A 148 -2.38 -8.08 5.07
N GLY A 149 -2.10 -9.21 5.73
CA GLY A 149 -2.25 -10.54 5.17
C GLY A 149 -3.70 -10.95 4.86
N ASP A 150 -4.69 -10.13 5.23
CA ASP A 150 -6.11 -10.32 4.88
C ASP A 150 -6.52 -9.57 3.61
N GLY A 151 -5.58 -8.88 2.94
CA GLY A 151 -5.79 -8.21 1.67
C GLY A 151 -6.16 -6.73 1.77
N ASN A 152 -6.17 -6.10 2.95
CA ASN A 152 -6.29 -4.65 3.05
C ASN A 152 -4.96 -3.96 2.79
N CYS A 153 -4.91 -3.01 1.85
CA CYS A 153 -3.71 -2.24 1.56
C CYS A 153 -3.96 -0.74 1.57
N ILE A 154 -2.96 0.02 2.02
CA ILE A 154 -2.94 1.48 1.99
C ILE A 154 -1.92 1.94 0.95
N THR A 155 -2.36 2.84 0.07
CA THR A 155 -1.52 3.52 -0.92
C THR A 155 -1.62 5.03 -0.76
N GLU A 156 -0.54 5.75 -1.08
CA GLU A 156 -0.49 7.21 -0.92
C GLU A 156 0.05 7.91 -2.17
N PHE A 157 -0.63 9.00 -2.56
CA PHE A 157 -0.18 9.91 -3.61
C PHE A 157 0.02 11.30 -3.04
N SER A 158 1.02 12.02 -3.52
CA SER A 158 1.23 13.43 -3.19
C SER A 158 0.77 14.34 -4.32
N SER A 159 0.26 15.53 -3.96
CA SER A 159 0.07 16.60 -4.93
C SER A 159 1.41 16.99 -5.55
N ASN A 160 1.39 17.63 -6.73
CA ASN A 160 2.65 17.96 -7.42
C ASN A 160 3.55 18.90 -6.60
N ASP A 161 2.96 19.75 -5.77
CA ASP A 161 3.64 20.64 -4.82
C ASP A 161 4.00 19.98 -3.48
N GLY A 162 3.63 18.71 -3.28
CA GLY A 162 3.88 17.94 -2.07
C GLY A 162 3.04 18.32 -0.85
N ARG A 163 2.15 19.32 -0.94
CA ARG A 163 1.41 19.88 0.21
C ARG A 163 0.19 19.06 0.65
N LYS A 164 -0.32 18.19 -0.21
CA LYS A 164 -1.47 17.32 0.06
C LYS A 164 -1.09 15.87 -0.19
N VAL A 165 -1.72 14.98 0.58
CA VAL A 165 -1.61 13.53 0.43
C VAL A 165 -3.00 12.95 0.23
N LEU A 166 -3.18 12.25 -0.88
CA LEU A 166 -4.32 11.36 -1.11
C LEU A 166 -3.96 9.98 -0.57
N LYS A 167 -4.67 9.53 0.45
CA LYS A 167 -4.58 8.17 0.96
C LYS A 167 -5.73 7.35 0.38
N VAL A 168 -5.43 6.17 -0.13
CA VAL A 168 -6.42 5.25 -0.70
C VAL A 168 -6.26 3.91 -0.01
N SER A 169 -7.37 3.41 0.53
CA SER A 169 -7.46 2.05 1.04
C SER A 169 -8.08 1.15 -0.02
N THR A 170 -7.59 -0.07 -0.07
CA THR A 170 -8.01 -1.09 -1.01
C THR A 170 -8.24 -2.41 -0.30
N TYR A 171 -9.01 -3.29 -0.93
CA TYR A 171 -9.20 -4.67 -0.50
C TYR A 171 -9.07 -5.61 -1.70
N GLY A 172 -8.34 -6.71 -1.51
CA GLY A 172 -8.21 -7.80 -2.48
C GLY A 172 -6.76 -8.11 -2.88
N GLU A 173 -6.56 -8.43 -4.14
CA GLU A 173 -5.30 -8.99 -4.65
C GLU A 173 -4.32 -7.88 -5.05
N ILE A 174 -3.35 -7.54 -4.19
CA ILE A 174 -2.44 -6.41 -4.46
C ILE A 174 -1.61 -6.55 -5.75
N GLN A 175 -1.41 -7.78 -6.23
CA GLN A 175 -0.74 -8.08 -7.50
C GLN A 175 -1.51 -7.52 -8.72
N ASP A 176 -2.80 -7.23 -8.55
CA ASP A 176 -3.64 -6.61 -9.58
C ASP A 176 -3.58 -5.06 -9.52
N GLY A 177 -2.62 -4.46 -8.80
CA GLY A 177 -2.53 -3.00 -8.62
C GLY A 177 -2.35 -2.18 -9.90
N LEU A 178 -1.86 -2.81 -10.97
CA LEU A 178 -1.77 -2.23 -12.32
C LEU A 178 -2.90 -2.69 -13.26
N VAL A 179 -3.80 -3.56 -12.80
CA VAL A 179 -4.89 -4.10 -13.60
C VAL A 179 -6.11 -3.17 -13.53
N GLU A 180 -6.63 -2.82 -14.70
CA GLU A 180 -7.76 -1.91 -14.86
C GLU A 180 -9.05 -2.66 -15.23
N GLY A 181 -10.20 -2.01 -15.00
CA GLY A 181 -11.50 -2.51 -15.38
C GLY A 181 -11.90 -3.82 -14.70
N LYS A 182 -12.77 -4.58 -15.37
CA LYS A 182 -13.46 -5.75 -14.79
C LYS A 182 -12.57 -6.94 -14.44
N LYS A 183 -11.30 -6.93 -14.87
CA LYS A 183 -10.34 -8.01 -14.59
C LYS A 183 -9.62 -7.82 -13.26
N SER A 184 -9.63 -6.61 -12.71
CA SER A 184 -9.01 -6.34 -11.42
C SER A 184 -9.71 -7.11 -10.32
N ARG A 185 -8.92 -7.63 -9.39
CA ARG A 185 -9.36 -8.19 -8.11
C ARG A 185 -8.93 -7.30 -6.93
N LEU A 186 -8.42 -6.10 -7.20
CA LEU A 186 -8.10 -5.09 -6.20
C LEU A 186 -9.05 -3.91 -6.32
N PHE A 187 -9.82 -3.66 -5.27
CA PHE A 187 -10.87 -2.67 -5.27
C PHE A 187 -10.66 -1.60 -4.21
N VAL A 188 -11.04 -0.38 -4.53
CA VAL A 188 -11.00 0.76 -3.61
C VAL A 188 -12.06 0.56 -2.51
N SER A 189 -11.67 0.67 -1.25
CA SER A 189 -12.59 0.63 -0.10
C SER A 189 -12.91 2.02 0.44
N TRP A 190 -11.92 2.90 0.53
CA TRP A 190 -12.13 4.31 0.88
C TRP A 190 -10.94 5.18 0.44
N TRP A 191 -11.12 6.50 0.48
CA TRP A 191 -10.06 7.48 0.23
C TRP A 191 -10.21 8.68 1.15
N ASP A 192 -9.09 9.33 1.46
CA ASP A 192 -9.04 10.55 2.26
C ASP A 192 -7.95 11.49 1.75
N VAL A 193 -8.12 12.79 1.97
CA VAL A 193 -7.15 13.82 1.59
C VAL A 193 -6.79 14.61 2.82
N SER A 194 -5.49 14.66 3.10
CA SER A 194 -4.94 15.46 4.19
C SER A 194 -3.85 16.39 3.70
N SER A 195 -3.61 17.47 4.44
CA SER A 195 -2.40 18.26 4.28
C SER A 195 -1.20 17.43 4.74
N SER A 196 -0.08 17.48 4.00
CA SER A 196 1.18 16.94 4.49
C SER A 196 1.63 17.81 5.67
N GLY A 197 1.68 17.24 6.88
CA GLY A 197 2.24 17.95 8.04
C GLY A 197 3.70 18.32 7.76
N ASN A 198 4.06 19.58 8.04
CA ASN A 198 5.45 20.02 8.12
C ASN A 198 6.11 19.51 9.40
#